data_AF-A0A0S8F406-F1
#
_entry.id   AF-A0A0S8F406-F1
#
_cell.length_a   1.000
_cell.length_b   1.000
_cell.length_c   1.000
_cell.angle_alpha   90.00
_cell.angle_beta   90.00
_cell.angle_gamma   90.00
#
_symmetry.space_group_name_H-M   'P 1'
#
loop_
_entity.id
_entity.type
_entity.pdbx_description
1 polymer ?
#
loop_
_entity_poly.entity_id
_entity_poly.type
_entity_poly.pdbx_seq_one_letter_code
_entity_poly.pdbx_strand_id
1 'polypeptide(L)' 'MDVMQTYELRELAKLLNWNPAHCKVILRQLGADPNQPIDEELAAKVAQKIRRAWPPQAA' A
#
# COMPACT_ATOMS: atom_id res chain seq x y z
N MET A 1 9.21 -2.59 19.69
CA MET A 1 9.55 -3.49 18.58
C MET A 1 8.92 -2.88 17.35
N ASP A 2 9.68 -2.10 16.59
CA ASP A 2 9.26 -1.59 15.29
C ASP A 2 9.16 -2.78 14.33
N VAL A 3 7.97 -3.36 14.26
CA VAL A 3 7.65 -4.34 13.25
C VAL A 3 7.61 -3.53 11.96
N MET A 4 8.66 -3.60 11.14
CA MET A 4 8.61 -3.15 9.74
C MET A 4 7.55 -4.00 9.05
N GLN A 5 6.28 -3.57 9.14
CA GLN A 5 5.17 -4.22 8.49
C GLN A 5 5.33 -3.96 6.99
N THR A 6 5.86 -4.96 6.32
CA THR A 6 5.86 -5.02 4.87
C THR A 6 4.57 -5.68 4.43
N TYR A 7 3.83 -5.01 3.56
CA TYR A 7 2.55 -5.48 3.04
C TYR A 7 2.73 -6.03 1.64
N GLU A 8 2.06 -7.12 1.31
CA GLU A 8 1.94 -7.53 -0.09
C GLU A 8 0.91 -6.66 -0.81
N LEU A 9 1.00 -6.57 -2.14
CA LEU A 9 0.00 -5.89 -2.98
C LEU A 9 -1.44 -6.30 -2.64
N ARG A 10 -1.66 -7.61 -2.42
CA ARG A 10 -2.99 -8.15 -2.09
C ARG A 10 -3.47 -7.71 -0.72
N GLU A 11 -2.58 -7.64 0.26
CA GLU A 11 -2.91 -7.17 1.61
C GLU A 11 -3.17 -5.67 1.60
N LEU A 12 -2.31 -4.89 0.97
CA LEU A 12 -2.50 -3.46 0.79
C LEU A 12 -3.83 -3.16 0.09
N ALA A 13 -4.15 -3.89 -0.99
CA ALA A 13 -5.40 -3.74 -1.71
C ALA A 13 -6.62 -4.09 -0.84
N LYS A 14 -6.52 -5.13 -0.01
CA LYS A 14 -7.58 -5.47 0.97
C LYS A 14 -7.74 -4.39 2.04
N LEU A 15 -6.65 -3.94 2.65
CA LEU A 15 -6.63 -2.90 3.69
C LEU A 15 -7.19 -1.58 3.16
N LEU A 16 -6.73 -1.20 1.98
CA LEU A 16 -7.26 -0.04 1.28
C LEU A 16 -8.65 -0.30 0.72
N ASN A 17 -9.23 -1.50 0.78
CA ASN A 17 -10.48 -1.87 0.11
C ASN A 17 -10.54 -1.39 -1.36
N TRP A 18 -9.44 -1.58 -2.08
CA TRP A 18 -9.20 -1.07 -3.44
C TRP A 18 -8.77 -2.20 -4.38
N ASN A 19 -8.87 -1.95 -5.68
CA ASN A 19 -8.54 -2.97 -6.67
C ASN A 19 -7.01 -3.20 -6.73
N PRO A 20 -6.51 -4.44 -6.58
CA PRO A 20 -5.07 -4.72 -6.59
C PRO A 20 -4.39 -4.31 -7.90
N ALA A 21 -5.12 -4.33 -9.02
CA ALA A 21 -4.62 -3.84 -10.30
C ALA A 21 -4.29 -2.34 -10.26
N HIS A 22 -5.12 -1.51 -9.62
CA HIS A 22 -4.83 -0.09 -9.45
C HIS A 22 -3.70 0.15 -8.44
N CYS A 23 -3.67 -0.58 -7.32
CA CYS A 23 -2.53 -0.51 -6.39
C CYS A 23 -1.22 -0.82 -7.13
N LYS A 24 -1.23 -1.82 -8.03
CA LYS A 24 -0.07 -2.21 -8.84
C LYS A 24 0.38 -1.09 -9.77
N VAL A 25 -0.55 -0.41 -10.42
CA VAL A 25 -0.24 0.75 -11.29
C VAL A 25 0.38 1.88 -10.47
N ILE A 26 -0.17 2.17 -9.29
CA ILE A 26 0.31 3.26 -8.43
C ILE A 26 1.68 2.95 -7.83
N LEU A 27 1.90 1.72 -7.39
CA LEU A 27 3.22 1.25 -6.96
C LEU A 27 4.27 1.44 -8.06
N ARG A 28 3.94 1.01 -9.29
CA ARG A 28 4.81 1.23 -10.45
C ARG A 28 5.05 2.71 -10.74
N GLN A 29 4.03 3.56 -10.59
CA GLN A 29 4.18 5.02 -10.71
C GLN A 29 5.04 5.64 -9.61
N LEU A 30 5.15 4.98 -8.45
CA LEU A 30 6.01 5.39 -7.34
C LEU A 30 7.42 4.80 -7.46
N GLY A 31 7.70 4.00 -8.50
CA GLY A 31 8.98 3.32 -8.69
C GLY A 31 9.14 2.06 -7.83
N ALA A 32 8.05 1.54 -7.26
CA ALA A 32 8.06 0.34 -6.44
C ALA A 32 7.63 -0.89 -7.24
N ASP A 33 8.30 -2.01 -6.98
CA ASP A 33 7.95 -3.27 -7.59
C ASP A 33 6.73 -3.90 -6.89
N PRO A 34 5.65 -4.22 -7.64
CA PRO A 34 4.45 -4.82 -7.06
C PRO A 34 4.64 -6.28 -6.64
N ASN A 35 5.79 -6.87 -6.97
CA ASN A 35 6.23 -8.20 -6.53
C ASN A 35 7.16 -8.11 -5.31
N GLN A 36 7.54 -6.91 -4.89
CA GLN A 36 8.34 -6.71 -3.69
C GLN A 36 7.45 -6.38 -2.49
N PRO A 37 7.92 -6.68 -1.27
CA PRO A 37 7.27 -6.21 -0.04
C PRO A 37 7.08 -4.69 -0.09
N ILE A 38 5.88 -4.22 0.21
CA ILE A 38 5.52 -2.81 0.23
C ILE A 38 5.72 -2.31 1.65
N ASP A 39 6.68 -1.41 1.85
CA ASP A 39 6.87 -0.78 3.15
C ASP A 39 5.68 0.12 3.52
N GLU A 40 5.50 0.36 4.81
CA GLU A 40 4.44 1.25 5.32
C GLU A 40 4.45 2.64 4.67
N GLU A 41 5.64 3.21 4.44
CA GLU A 41 5.78 4.51 3.77
C GLU A 41 5.25 4.48 2.34
N LEU A 42 5.45 3.35 1.67
CA LEU A 42 5.09 3.15 0.28
C LEU A 42 3.59 2.86 0.16
N ALA A 43 3.04 2.09 1.10
CA ALA A 43 1.63 1.91 1.30
C ALA A 43 0.89 3.24 1.59
N ALA A 44 1.48 4.10 2.44
CA ALA A 44 0.95 5.43 2.73
C ALA A 44 0.91 6.33 1.47
N LYS A 45 1.97 6.29 0.64
CA LYS A 45 2.01 6.99 -0.64
C LYS A 45 0.93 6.49 -1.60
N VAL A 46 0.74 5.17 -1.69
CA VAL A 46 -0.33 4.59 -2.53
C VAL A 46 -1.70 5.08 -2.04
N ALA A 47 -1.95 5.04 -0.74
CA ALA A 47 -3.19 5.48 -0.13
C ALA A 47 -3.49 6.98 -0.36
N GLN A 48 -2.50 7.85 -0.16
CA GLN A 48 -2.62 9.28 -0.49
C GLN A 48 -2.97 9.49 -1.97
N LYS A 49 -2.36 8.72 -2.86
CA LYS A 49 -2.57 8.85 -4.31
C LYS A 49 -3.96 8.43 -4.75
N ILE A 50 -4.56 7.43 -4.09
CA ILE A 50 -5.97 7.07 -4.26
C ILE A 50 -6.92 7.92 -3.38
N ARG A 51 -6.40 8.95 -2.69
CA ARG A 51 -7.14 9.83 -1.78
C ARG A 51 -7.93 9.08 -0.72
N ARG A 52 -7.33 8.06 -0.11
CA ARG A 52 -7.97 7.21 0.89
C ARG A 52 -7.26 7.32 2.23
N ALA A 53 -8.00 7.05 3.30
CA ALA A 53 -7.49 7.08 4.66
C ALA A 53 -6.41 6.00 4.85
N TRP A 54 -5.25 6.43 5.33
CA TRP A 54 -4.13 5.59 5.76
C TRP A 54 -3.44 6.28 6.94
N PRO A 55 -2.97 5.54 7.96
CA PRO A 55 -2.99 4.08 8.12
C PRO A 55 -4.38 3.50 8.45
N PRO A 56 -4.67 2.22 8.09
CA PRO A 56 -5.91 1.53 8.44
C PRO A 56 -6.03 1.23 9.94
N GLN A 57 -4.99 1.52 10.73
CA GLN A 57 -4.95 1.32 12.18
C GLN A 57 -5.17 2.65 12.90
N ALA A 58 -6.41 3.10 12.89
CA ALA A 58 -6.95 4.07 13.84
C ALA A 58 -8.38 3.63 14.23
N ALA A 59 -8.49 2.42 14.78
CA ALA A 59 -9.62 1.94 15.56
C ALA A 59 -9.13 0.81 16.48
#